data_AF-T0SPQ2-F1
#
_entry.id   AF-T0SPQ2-F1
#
_cell.length_a   1.000
_cell.length_b   1.000
_cell.length_c   1.000
_cell.angle_alpha   90.00
_cell.angle_beta   90.00
_cell.angle_gamma   90.00
#
_symmetry.space_group_name_H-M   'P 1'
#
loop_
_entity.id
_entity.type
_entity.pdbx_description
1 polymer ?
#
loop_
_entity_poly.entity_id
_entity_poly.type
_entity_poly.pdbx_seq_one_letter_code
_entity_poly.pdbx_strand_id
1 'polypeptide(L)'
;MIQDVYDKILENVDVTAMDKFKNLLQKSITVAIIPENDPKPYIETLSFKFGPMLEGLESLAGSKGKDKTLIVGTQMLAAIFNGLELNVDDAECFLLFQLRKLGRFRKRESDLLAELKRLWKDYPEYELSDIDFSKALKSLMREKLLLYRKGNIQLNTSFVIRYRID
;
A
#
# COMPACT_ATOMS: atom_id res chain seq x y z
N MET A 1 20.03 1.96 -4.85
CA MET A 1 18.67 1.39 -4.86
C MET A 1 17.72 2.06 -3.88
N ILE A 2 17.89 1.96 -2.55
CA ILE A 2 16.90 2.56 -1.62
C ILE A 2 16.77 4.09 -1.78
N GLN A 3 17.85 4.79 -2.10
CA GLN A 3 17.79 6.22 -2.42
C GLN A 3 17.02 6.47 -3.72
N ASP A 4 17.26 5.68 -4.76
CA ASP A 4 16.53 5.75 -6.04
C ASP A 4 15.03 5.48 -5.86
N VAL A 5 14.67 4.53 -4.99
CA VAL A 5 13.27 4.28 -4.58
C VAL A 5 12.68 5.53 -3.93
N TYR A 6 13.38 6.16 -2.99
CA TYR A 6 12.89 7.39 -2.37
C TYR A 6 12.72 8.52 -3.38
N ASP A 7 13.69 8.72 -4.27
CA ASP A 7 13.66 9.81 -5.25
C ASP A 7 12.47 9.62 -6.21
N LYS A 8 12.27 8.40 -6.75
CA LYS A 8 11.08 8.06 -7.56
C LYS A 8 9.76 8.35 -6.85
N ILE A 9 9.66 8.05 -5.56
CA ILE A 9 8.43 8.31 -4.79
C ILE A 9 8.24 9.82 -4.63
N LEU A 10 9.28 10.56 -4.22
CA LEU A 10 9.18 11.98 -3.89
C LEU A 10 8.91 12.87 -5.11
N GLU A 11 9.36 12.48 -6.31
CA GLU A 11 9.05 13.18 -7.57
C GLU A 11 7.56 13.14 -7.94
N ASN A 12 6.82 12.14 -7.45
CA ASN A 12 5.43 11.87 -7.85
C ASN A 12 4.39 12.25 -6.79
N VAL A 13 4.77 12.98 -5.74
CA VAL A 13 3.84 13.38 -4.68
C VAL A 13 3.86 14.88 -4.41
N ASP A 14 2.71 15.53 -4.59
CA ASP A 14 2.49 16.92 -4.18
C ASP A 14 2.05 17.01 -2.70
N VAL A 15 3.03 17.11 -1.79
CA VAL A 15 2.78 17.28 -0.35
C VAL A 15 3.29 18.61 0.16
N THR A 16 2.43 19.36 0.86
CA THR A 16 2.84 20.57 1.59
C THR A 16 3.81 20.29 2.74
N ALA A 17 3.90 19.03 3.18
CA ALA A 17 4.69 18.58 4.33
C ALA A 17 5.71 17.49 3.92
N MET A 18 6.51 17.79 2.90
CA MET A 18 7.47 16.84 2.30
C MET A 18 8.41 16.21 3.33
N ASP A 19 8.89 16.96 4.33
CA ASP A 19 9.76 16.43 5.38
C ASP A 19 9.07 15.35 6.22
N LYS A 20 7.77 15.51 6.52
CA LYS A 20 7.02 14.51 7.27
C LYS A 20 6.80 13.24 6.44
N PHE A 21 6.57 13.41 5.14
CA PHE A 21 6.45 12.29 4.21
C PHE A 21 7.76 11.53 4.05
N LYS A 22 8.88 12.24 3.86
CA LYS A 22 10.23 11.63 3.82
C LYS A 22 10.55 10.86 5.11
N ASN A 23 10.25 11.44 6.26
CA ASN A 23 10.42 10.77 7.55
C ASN A 23 9.56 9.50 7.68
N LEU A 24 8.33 9.52 7.14
CA LEU A 24 7.46 8.34 7.11
C LEU A 24 8.04 7.24 6.21
N LEU A 25 8.53 7.60 5.01
CA LEU A 25 9.17 6.68 4.09
C LEU A 25 10.37 5.97 4.75
N GLN A 26 11.28 6.73 5.34
CA GLN A 26 12.48 6.20 5.99
C GLN A 26 12.19 5.29 7.19
N LYS A 27 11.08 5.53 7.91
CA LYS A 27 10.66 4.66 9.02
C LYS A 27 9.99 3.37 8.56
N SER A 28 9.41 3.40 7.37
CA SER A 28 8.52 2.35 6.86
C SER A 28 9.20 1.44 5.84
N ILE A 29 10.13 1.96 5.05
CA ILE A 29 10.89 1.23 4.04
C ILE A 29 12.34 1.22 4.52
N THR A 30 12.91 0.05 4.74
CA THR A 30 14.26 -0.10 5.30
C THR A 30 14.99 -1.20 4.56
N VAL A 31 16.30 -1.05 4.36
CA VAL A 31 17.12 -2.16 3.86
C VAL A 31 17.10 -3.27 4.92
N ALA A 32 16.73 -4.48 4.53
CA ALA A 32 16.81 -5.64 5.39
C ALA A 32 18.27 -6.09 5.49
N ILE A 33 18.74 -6.39 6.69
CA ILE A 33 20.08 -6.92 6.93
C ILE A 33 20.14 -8.33 6.34
N ILE A 34 20.95 -8.52 5.30
CA ILE A 34 21.23 -9.85 4.73
C ILE A 34 22.41 -10.44 5.52
N PRO A 35 22.29 -11.65 6.10
CA PRO A 35 23.41 -12.30 6.76
C PRO A 35 24.57 -12.52 5.78
N GLU A 36 25.81 -12.35 6.24
CA GLU A 36 27.03 -12.52 5.40
C GLU A 36 27.12 -13.89 4.70
N ASN A 37 26.43 -14.90 5.22
CA ASN A 37 26.40 -16.26 4.67
C ASN A 37 25.23 -16.51 3.69
N ASP A 38 24.51 -15.48 3.23
CA ASP A 38 23.44 -15.66 2.26
C ASP A 38 24.02 -16.11 0.90
N PRO A 39 23.60 -17.26 0.35
CA PRO A 39 24.10 -17.77 -0.92
C PRO A 39 23.72 -16.90 -2.14
N LYS A 40 23.00 -15.78 -1.95
CA LYS A 40 22.53 -14.90 -3.02
C LYS A 40 23.09 -13.47 -2.85
N PRO A 41 24.37 -13.23 -3.21
CA PRO A 41 25.03 -11.93 -3.05
C PRO A 41 24.45 -10.81 -3.94
N TYR A 42 23.57 -11.15 -4.90
CA TYR A 42 22.98 -10.22 -5.87
C TYR A 42 21.50 -9.90 -5.59
N ILE A 43 21.06 -10.04 -4.35
CA ILE A 43 19.68 -9.69 -3.97
C ILE A 43 19.74 -8.56 -2.94
N GLU A 44 19.17 -7.40 -3.27
CA GLU A 44 18.89 -6.38 -2.26
C GLU A 44 17.49 -6.63 -1.71
N THR A 45 17.37 -6.59 -0.39
CA THR A 45 16.12 -6.91 0.29
C THR A 45 15.63 -5.67 1.03
N LEU A 46 14.40 -5.23 0.76
CA LEU A 46 13.74 -4.16 1.49
C LEU A 46 12.66 -4.74 2.42
N SER A 47 12.66 -4.32 3.67
CA SER A 47 11.56 -4.52 4.60
C SER A 47 10.61 -3.33 4.52
N PHE A 48 9.34 -3.61 4.24
CA PHE A 48 8.28 -2.62 4.18
C PHE A 48 7.27 -2.84 5.32
N LYS A 49 7.12 -1.84 6.20
CA LYS A 49 6.14 -1.77 7.28
C LYS A 49 4.86 -1.11 6.78
N PHE A 50 4.08 -1.87 6.01
CA PHE A 50 2.91 -1.36 5.32
C PHE A 50 1.79 -0.84 6.24
N GLY A 51 1.55 -1.48 7.39
CA GLY A 51 0.57 -1.01 8.38
C GLY A 51 0.88 0.40 8.89
N PRO A 52 2.07 0.62 9.50
CA PRO A 52 2.52 1.95 9.91
C PRO A 52 2.55 2.98 8.77
N MET A 53 2.87 2.56 7.54
CA MET A 53 2.78 3.42 6.36
C MET A 53 1.36 3.95 6.15
N LEU A 54 0.34 3.07 6.14
CA LEU A 54 -1.06 3.46 5.96
C LEU A 54 -1.55 4.43 7.04
N GLU A 55 -1.17 4.20 8.29
CA GLU A 55 -1.51 5.08 9.42
C GLU A 55 -0.86 6.47 9.25
N GLY A 56 0.41 6.51 8.86
CA GLY A 56 1.12 7.76 8.60
C GLY A 56 0.54 8.53 7.41
N LEU A 57 0.16 7.84 6.34
CA LEU A 57 -0.48 8.43 5.17
C LEU A 57 -1.83 9.05 5.51
N GLU A 58 -2.63 8.43 6.37
CA GLU A 58 -3.89 9.03 6.83
C GLU A 58 -3.67 10.37 7.52
N SER A 59 -2.67 10.46 8.41
CA SER A 59 -2.35 11.72 9.09
C SER A 59 -1.87 12.80 8.10
N LEU A 60 -1.11 12.43 7.07
CA LEU A 60 -0.61 13.36 6.06
C LEU A 60 -1.72 13.84 5.13
N ALA A 61 -2.51 12.91 4.59
CA ALA A 61 -3.62 13.21 3.70
C ALA A 61 -4.72 14.03 4.40
N GLY A 62 -4.97 13.77 5.69
CA GLY A 62 -5.92 14.53 6.51
C GLY A 62 -5.61 16.03 6.61
N SER A 63 -4.35 16.43 6.44
CA SER A 63 -3.95 17.85 6.48
C SER A 63 -4.51 18.69 5.31
N LYS A 64 -4.97 18.04 4.23
CA LYS A 64 -5.55 18.70 3.03
C LYS A 64 -7.08 18.83 3.08
N GLY A 65 -7.73 18.30 4.12
CA GLY A 65 -9.20 18.26 4.26
C GLY A 65 -9.73 16.83 4.36
N LYS A 66 -10.80 16.64 5.15
CA LYS A 66 -11.39 15.30 5.40
C LYS A 66 -11.99 14.67 4.14
N ASP A 67 -12.59 15.49 3.31
CA ASP A 67 -13.17 15.17 1.99
C ASP A 67 -12.11 14.69 0.99
N LYS A 68 -10.92 15.29 1.04
CA LYS A 68 -9.80 14.96 0.14
C LYS A 68 -8.90 13.85 0.64
N THR A 69 -9.05 13.46 1.90
CA THR A 69 -8.14 12.50 2.55
C THR A 69 -8.04 11.19 1.77
N LEU A 70 -9.17 10.65 1.29
CA LEU A 70 -9.19 9.36 0.60
C LEU A 70 -8.44 9.41 -0.73
N ILE A 71 -8.66 10.45 -1.53
CA ILE A 71 -8.00 10.64 -2.83
C ILE A 71 -6.50 10.91 -2.64
N VAL A 72 -6.15 11.87 -1.78
CA VAL A 72 -4.75 12.25 -1.55
C VAL A 72 -3.95 11.07 -1.01
N GLY A 73 -4.49 10.31 -0.06
CA GLY A 73 -3.79 9.14 0.46
C GLY A 73 -3.70 7.99 -0.54
N THR A 74 -4.68 7.84 -1.44
CA THR A 74 -4.62 6.89 -2.56
C THR A 74 -3.48 7.26 -3.51
N GLN A 75 -3.37 8.54 -3.90
CA GLN A 75 -2.31 9.03 -4.79
C GLN A 75 -0.92 8.87 -4.16
N MET A 76 -0.78 9.19 -2.87
CA MET A 76 0.47 8.95 -2.14
C MET A 76 0.85 7.47 -2.13
N LEU A 77 -0.14 6.58 -1.95
CA LEU A 77 0.09 5.15 -1.94
C LEU A 77 0.49 4.63 -3.31
N ALA A 78 -0.15 5.10 -4.38
CA ALA A 78 0.22 4.79 -5.76
C ALA A 78 1.66 5.21 -6.07
N ALA A 79 2.06 6.42 -5.67
CA ALA A 79 3.45 6.87 -5.83
C ALA A 79 4.45 5.98 -5.08
N ILE A 80 4.12 5.53 -3.86
CA ILE A 80 4.93 4.58 -3.09
C ILE A 80 5.07 3.25 -3.83
N PHE A 81 3.96 2.67 -4.30
CA PHE A 81 3.98 1.40 -5.00
C PHE A 81 4.71 1.46 -6.34
N ASN A 82 4.56 2.56 -7.08
CA ASN A 82 5.33 2.81 -8.29
C ASN A 82 6.83 2.87 -8.01
N GLY A 83 7.25 3.59 -6.97
CA GLY A 83 8.66 3.66 -6.57
C GLY A 83 9.22 2.33 -6.06
N LEU A 84 8.37 1.48 -5.48
CA LEU A 84 8.70 0.10 -5.09
C LEU A 84 8.56 -0.91 -6.23
N GLU A 85 8.11 -0.49 -7.41
CA GLU A 85 7.88 -1.33 -8.59
C GLU A 85 6.87 -2.48 -8.32
N LEU A 86 5.88 -2.21 -7.45
CA LEU A 86 4.75 -3.12 -7.23
C LEU A 86 3.69 -2.88 -8.31
N ASN A 87 3.15 -3.96 -8.86
CA ASN A 87 2.10 -3.87 -9.87
C ASN A 87 0.73 -3.74 -9.21
N VAL A 88 0.39 -2.51 -8.82
CA VAL A 88 -0.86 -2.16 -8.13
C VAL A 88 -1.50 -0.99 -8.84
N ASP A 89 -2.74 -1.14 -9.29
CA ASP A 89 -3.45 -0.06 -9.99
C ASP A 89 -4.10 0.96 -9.02
N ASP A 90 -4.63 2.04 -9.58
CA ASP A 90 -5.24 3.12 -8.78
C ASP A 90 -6.47 2.65 -7.97
N ALA A 91 -7.27 1.74 -8.51
CA ALA A 91 -8.45 1.20 -7.82
C ALA A 91 -8.05 0.27 -6.68
N GLU A 92 -6.98 -0.49 -6.85
CA GLU A 92 -6.36 -1.31 -5.81
C GLU A 92 -5.71 -0.46 -4.72
N CYS A 93 -5.04 0.64 -5.08
CA CYS A 93 -4.53 1.63 -4.14
C CYS A 93 -5.66 2.25 -3.32
N PHE A 94 -6.75 2.63 -3.99
CA PHE A 94 -7.94 3.18 -3.34
C PHE A 94 -8.53 2.17 -2.35
N LEU A 95 -8.71 0.93 -2.80
CA LEU A 95 -9.20 -0.17 -1.97
C LEU A 95 -8.31 -0.34 -0.73
N LEU A 96 -7.00 -0.50 -0.89
CA LEU A 96 -6.07 -0.66 0.22
C LEU A 96 -6.10 0.51 1.20
N PHE A 97 -6.11 1.74 0.67
CA PHE A 97 -6.16 2.92 1.52
C PHE A 97 -7.49 2.98 2.26
N GLN A 98 -8.61 2.61 1.67
CA GLN A 98 -9.91 2.53 2.35
C GLN A 98 -9.92 1.45 3.44
N LEU A 99 -9.33 0.28 3.18
CA LEU A 99 -9.23 -0.83 4.12
C LEU A 99 -8.47 -0.48 5.40
N ARG A 100 -7.60 0.55 5.39
CA ARG A 100 -6.88 1.04 6.59
C ARG A 100 -7.84 1.31 7.75
N LYS A 101 -9.05 1.82 7.48
CA LYS A 101 -10.05 2.19 8.48
C LYS A 101 -10.72 0.98 9.12
N LEU A 102 -10.64 -0.18 8.48
CA LEU A 102 -11.19 -1.43 9.00
C LEU A 102 -10.23 -2.09 10.01
N GLY A 103 -9.02 -1.56 10.19
CA GLY A 103 -8.05 -2.02 11.18
C GLY A 103 -7.64 -3.48 10.97
N ARG A 104 -7.55 -4.26 12.06
CA ARG A 104 -7.31 -5.72 12.02
C ARG A 104 -8.58 -6.47 11.63
N PHE A 105 -9.09 -6.22 10.42
CA PHE A 105 -10.26 -6.93 9.92
C PHE A 105 -9.91 -8.34 9.48
N ARG A 106 -10.93 -9.20 9.56
CA ARG A 106 -10.91 -10.56 9.03
C ARG A 106 -12.30 -10.86 8.50
N LYS A 107 -12.48 -10.74 7.18
CA LYS A 107 -13.81 -10.81 6.54
C LYS A 107 -13.81 -11.73 5.34
N ARG A 108 -14.97 -12.33 5.06
CA ARG A 108 -15.20 -12.99 3.77
C ARG A 108 -15.31 -11.92 2.69
N GLU A 109 -15.03 -12.32 1.46
CA GLU A 109 -15.05 -11.44 0.29
C GLU A 109 -16.40 -10.77 0.06
N SER A 110 -17.50 -11.54 0.13
CA SER A 110 -18.87 -11.04 -0.01
C SER A 110 -19.20 -9.95 1.01
N ASP A 111 -18.81 -10.19 2.26
CA ASP A 111 -19.10 -9.27 3.38
C ASP A 111 -18.28 -8.00 3.24
N LEU A 112 -17.02 -8.14 2.82
CA LEU A 112 -16.12 -7.01 2.56
C LEU A 112 -16.64 -6.15 1.40
N LEU A 113 -17.03 -6.77 0.28
CA LEU A 113 -17.59 -6.06 -0.86
C LEU A 113 -18.86 -5.30 -0.51
N ALA A 114 -19.77 -5.94 0.24
CA ALA A 114 -21.03 -5.31 0.67
C ALA A 114 -20.79 -4.09 1.58
N GLU A 115 -19.77 -4.12 2.43
CA GLU A 115 -19.39 -2.98 3.26
C GLU A 115 -18.76 -1.86 2.42
N LEU A 116 -17.87 -2.19 1.48
CA LEU A 116 -17.18 -1.22 0.64
C LEU A 116 -18.11 -0.52 -0.35
N LYS A 117 -19.05 -1.24 -0.98
CA LYS A 117 -20.07 -0.65 -1.88
C LYS A 117 -20.89 0.46 -1.21
N ARG A 118 -21.11 0.40 0.11
CA ARG A 118 -21.82 1.46 0.85
C ARG A 118 -20.99 2.74 0.95
N LEU A 119 -19.66 2.62 0.89
CA LEU A 119 -18.71 3.71 1.04
C LEU A 119 -18.24 4.29 -0.31
N TRP A 120 -18.40 3.55 -1.42
CA TRP A 120 -18.02 3.98 -2.77
C TRP A 120 -18.98 4.99 -3.40
N LYS A 121 -20.14 5.26 -2.79
CA LYS A 121 -21.10 6.25 -3.30
C LYS A 121 -20.50 7.64 -3.51
N ASP A 122 -19.51 7.99 -2.69
CA ASP A 122 -18.82 9.29 -2.76
C ASP A 122 -17.65 9.29 -3.76
N TYR A 123 -17.32 8.13 -4.34
CA TYR A 123 -16.14 7.88 -5.17
C TYR A 123 -16.43 6.86 -6.30
N PRO A 124 -17.41 7.14 -7.18
CA PRO A 124 -17.88 6.18 -8.20
C PRO A 124 -16.80 5.76 -9.20
N GLU A 125 -15.78 6.58 -9.41
CA GLU A 125 -14.65 6.28 -10.31
C GLU A 125 -13.78 5.11 -9.83
N TYR A 126 -13.87 4.73 -8.55
CA TYR A 126 -13.17 3.59 -7.96
C TYR A 126 -14.08 2.40 -7.66
N GLU A 127 -15.36 2.47 -8.05
CA GLU A 127 -16.31 1.38 -7.82
C GLU A 127 -15.93 0.15 -8.66
N LEU A 128 -15.81 -1.00 -8.00
CA LEU A 128 -15.48 -2.26 -8.65
C LEU A 128 -16.72 -3.14 -8.78
N SER A 129 -16.86 -3.77 -9.96
CA SER A 129 -17.80 -4.88 -10.13
C SER A 129 -17.40 -6.06 -9.25
N ASP A 130 -18.31 -7.02 -9.01
CA ASP A 130 -18.00 -8.21 -8.22
C ASP A 130 -16.80 -8.99 -8.80
N ILE A 131 -16.73 -9.08 -10.13
CA ILE A 131 -15.64 -9.76 -10.84
C ILE A 131 -14.33 -8.99 -10.69
N ASP A 132 -14.36 -7.67 -10.83
CA ASP A 132 -13.15 -6.85 -10.77
C ASP A 132 -12.64 -6.74 -9.33
N PHE A 133 -13.53 -6.73 -8.35
CA PHE A 133 -13.17 -6.85 -6.93
C PHE A 133 -12.45 -8.16 -6.64
N SER A 134 -12.98 -9.30 -7.10
CA SER A 134 -12.29 -10.59 -6.96
C SER A 134 -10.91 -10.60 -7.62
N LYS A 135 -10.75 -9.93 -8.77
CA LYS A 135 -9.45 -9.82 -9.46
C LYS A 135 -8.48 -8.96 -8.67
N ALA A 136 -8.93 -7.78 -8.21
CA ALA A 136 -8.15 -6.86 -7.40
C ALA A 136 -7.63 -7.56 -6.13
N LEU A 137 -8.49 -8.30 -5.42
CA LEU A 137 -8.07 -9.05 -4.24
C LEU A 137 -6.98 -10.10 -4.55
N LYS A 138 -7.09 -10.82 -5.67
CA LYS A 138 -6.07 -11.80 -6.09
C LYS A 138 -4.76 -11.14 -6.47
N SER A 139 -4.81 -10.01 -7.16
CA SER A 139 -3.65 -9.20 -7.50
C SER A 139 -2.94 -8.69 -6.24
N LEU A 140 -3.68 -8.07 -5.32
CA LEU A 140 -3.16 -7.61 -4.02
C LEU A 140 -2.59 -8.74 -3.15
N MET A 141 -3.14 -9.95 -3.21
CA MET A 141 -2.56 -11.12 -2.54
C MET A 141 -1.24 -11.58 -3.18
N ARG A 142 -1.10 -11.46 -4.51
CA ARG A 142 0.14 -11.77 -5.24
C ARG A 142 1.27 -10.83 -4.85
N GLU A 143 0.95 -9.54 -4.72
CA GLU A 143 1.86 -8.50 -4.22
C GLU A 143 2.07 -8.57 -2.69
N LYS A 144 1.46 -9.55 -2.01
CA LYS A 144 1.52 -9.77 -0.55
C LYS A 144 0.99 -8.60 0.27
N LEU A 145 0.16 -7.73 -0.30
CA LEU A 145 -0.50 -6.61 0.38
C LEU A 145 -1.73 -7.08 1.18
N LEU A 146 -2.36 -8.15 0.73
CA LEU A 146 -3.43 -8.86 1.44
C LEU A 146 -3.04 -10.31 1.76
N LEU A 147 -3.60 -10.83 2.85
CA LEU A 147 -3.47 -12.23 3.24
C LEU A 147 -4.85 -12.90 3.22
N TYR A 148 -4.90 -14.13 2.73
CA TYR A 148 -6.09 -14.97 2.78
C TYR A 148 -5.86 -16.17 3.71
N ARG A 149 -6.62 -16.25 4.81
CA ARG A 149 -6.48 -17.33 5.80
C ARG A 149 -7.82 -17.83 6.32
N LYS A 150 -8.08 -19.12 6.11
CA LYS A 150 -9.33 -19.81 6.49
C LYS A 150 -10.58 -19.05 6.02
N GLY A 151 -10.66 -18.76 4.73
CA GLY A 151 -11.85 -18.10 4.15
C GLY A 151 -11.96 -16.59 4.39
N ASN A 152 -10.92 -15.96 4.96
CA ASN A 152 -10.98 -14.55 5.33
C ASN A 152 -9.79 -13.76 4.79
N ILE A 153 -10.06 -12.51 4.43
CA ILE A 153 -9.11 -11.51 3.96
C ILE A 153 -8.71 -10.60 5.12
N GLN A 154 -7.43 -10.24 5.17
CA GLN A 154 -6.86 -9.27 6.10
C GLN A 154 -5.70 -8.51 5.41
N LEU A 155 -5.41 -7.27 5.85
CA LEU A 155 -4.22 -6.55 5.41
C LEU A 155 -2.94 -7.24 5.89
N ASN A 156 -1.93 -7.28 5.03
CA ASN A 156 -0.59 -7.63 5.47
C ASN A 156 0.09 -6.39 6.06
N THR A 157 0.50 -6.44 7.33
CA THR A 157 1.04 -5.24 8.00
C THR A 157 2.53 -5.02 7.76
N SER A 158 3.25 -6.05 7.31
CA SER A 158 4.66 -5.93 6.95
C SER A 158 5.08 -7.07 6.03
N PHE A 159 5.92 -6.76 5.05
CA PHE A 159 6.48 -7.74 4.14
C PHE A 159 7.83 -7.32 3.60
N VAL A 160 8.46 -8.26 2.91
CA VAL A 160 9.79 -8.11 2.33
C VAL A 160 9.68 -8.11 0.81
N ILE A 161 10.33 -7.14 0.19
CA ILE A 161 10.51 -7.00 -1.26
C ILE A 161 11.96 -7.34 -1.58
N ARG A 162 12.19 -8.10 -2.63
CA ARG A 162 13.52 -8.53 -3.05
C ARG A 162 13.77 -8.07 -4.47
N TYR A 163 14.83 -7.30 -4.66
CA TYR A 163 15.29 -6.82 -5.94
C TYR A 163 16.50 -7.63 -6.35
N ARG A 164 16.51 -8.08 -7.59
CA ARG A 164 17.71 -8.65 -8.18
C ARG A 164 18.59 -7.49 -8.63
N ILE A 165 19.82 -7.48 -8.17
CA ILE A 165 20.85 -6.57 -8.67
C ILE A 165 21.49 -7.28 -9.86
N ASP A 166 21.48 -6.64 -11.02
CA ASP A 166 22.18 -7.10 -12.22
C ASP A 166 23.67 -6.71 -12.18
#